data_AF-A0AA88NE69-F1
#
_entry.id   AF-A0AA88NE69-F1
#
_cell.length_a   1.000
_cell.length_b   1.000
_cell.length_c   1.000
_cell.angle_alpha   90.00
_cell.angle_beta   90.00
_cell.angle_gamma   90.00
#
_symmetry.space_group_name_H-M   'P 1'
#
loop_
_entity.id
_entity.type
_entity.pdbx_description
1 polymer ?
#
loop_
_entity_poly.entity_id
_entity_poly.type
_entity_poly.pdbx_seq_one_letter_code
_entity_poly.pdbx_strand_id
1 'polypeptide(L)'
;MASMGLMALGFAPDGFSTVTDDPKQGDLFMVKCGSSSGRSGTGYYHAGVYCSEEDEEIIHFTKSSSQSSSSWSNSSSGPGIISKVHVKNFCGKTKVLIYRKNEGIPEKTFRDKVRNAMQKKKEYDILDYNCIHFALELLDVDTQGINDYIKKIFESINNTCKSQEMQPLPV
;
A
#
# COMPACT_ATOMS: atom_id res chain seq x y z
N MET A 1 18.87 15.45 12.70
CA MET A 1 18.52 15.33 11.26
C MET A 1 17.20 14.61 11.16
N ALA A 2 16.24 15.24 10.49
CA ALA A 2 14.82 14.88 10.54
C ALA A 2 14.53 13.61 9.75
N SER A 3 14.03 12.58 10.43
CA SER A 3 13.38 11.42 9.82
C SER A 3 12.30 10.95 10.81
N MET A 4 11.23 11.73 10.92
CA MET A 4 10.07 11.36 11.73
C MET A 4 8.76 11.70 11.03
N GLY A 5 8.03 10.61 10.72
CA GLY A 5 6.58 10.50 10.71
C GLY A 5 5.84 11.15 9.55
N LEU A 6 5.68 10.46 8.40
CA LEU A 6 5.17 11.20 7.24
C LEU A 6 4.26 10.52 6.20
N MET A 7 4.15 9.19 6.03
CA MET A 7 3.10 8.68 5.11
C MET A 7 1.71 8.56 5.74
N ALA A 8 1.60 8.69 7.07
CA ALA A 8 0.29 8.88 7.72
C ALA A 8 -0.26 10.32 7.54
N LEU A 9 0.55 11.25 7.01
CA LEU A 9 0.24 12.68 6.87
C LEU A 9 0.31 13.20 5.42
N GLY A 10 0.51 12.33 4.42
CA GLY A 10 0.49 12.74 3.00
C GLY A 10 1.85 13.10 2.39
N PHE A 11 2.97 12.65 2.94
CA PHE A 11 4.23 12.70 2.20
C PHE A 11 4.43 11.47 1.33
N ALA A 12 4.86 11.71 0.10
CA ALA A 12 5.22 10.71 -0.88
C ALA A 12 6.51 9.97 -0.46
N PRO A 13 6.74 8.72 -0.93
CA PRO A 13 8.06 8.11 -0.84
C PRO A 13 9.15 9.03 -1.42
N ASP A 14 10.38 8.94 -0.92
CA ASP A 14 11.48 9.76 -1.44
C ASP A 14 11.62 9.56 -2.97
N GLY A 15 11.70 10.67 -3.70
CA GLY A 15 11.72 10.66 -5.17
C GLY A 15 10.34 10.54 -5.82
N PHE A 16 9.25 10.66 -5.07
CA PHE A 16 7.88 10.71 -5.60
C PHE A 16 7.20 12.05 -5.31
N SER A 17 6.21 12.38 -6.14
CA SER A 17 5.30 13.50 -5.93
C SER A 17 3.85 13.01 -5.94
N THR A 18 2.99 13.63 -5.13
CA THR A 18 1.54 13.39 -5.21
C THR A 18 1.00 14.00 -6.50
N VAL A 19 0.12 13.28 -7.19
CA VAL A 19 -0.50 13.74 -8.44
C VAL A 19 -2.03 13.69 -8.35
N THR A 20 -2.69 14.56 -9.12
CA THR A 20 -4.15 14.62 -9.26
C THR A 20 -4.59 14.63 -10.72
N ASP A 21 -3.65 14.42 -11.65
CA ASP A 21 -3.92 14.27 -13.07
C ASP A 21 -4.30 12.82 -13.41
N ASP A 22 -4.56 12.55 -14.70
CA ASP A 22 -4.91 11.21 -15.15
C ASP A 22 -3.77 10.21 -14.82
N PRO A 23 -4.11 9.01 -14.30
CA PRO A 23 -3.12 7.99 -13.97
C PRO A 23 -2.26 7.60 -15.16
N LYS A 24 -0.95 7.47 -14.92
CA LYS A 24 0.04 7.04 -15.91
C LYS A 24 0.73 5.77 -15.47
N GLN A 25 1.19 4.99 -16.45
CA GLN A 25 1.89 3.75 -16.18
C GLN A 25 3.04 3.96 -15.18
N GLY A 26 3.04 3.16 -14.11
CA GLY A 26 4.01 3.25 -13.02
C GLY A 26 3.61 4.16 -11.86
N ASP A 27 2.43 4.80 -11.91
CA ASP A 27 1.89 5.50 -10.75
C ASP A 27 1.59 4.53 -9.60
N LEU A 28 2.01 4.90 -8.40
CA LEU A 28 1.79 4.17 -7.16
C LEU A 28 0.46 4.60 -6.54
N PHE A 29 -0.47 3.65 -6.43
CA PHE A 29 -1.76 3.84 -5.77
C PHE A 29 -1.68 3.35 -4.33
N MET A 30 -2.14 4.18 -3.40
CA MET A 30 -2.27 3.84 -1.99
C MET A 30 -3.72 4.07 -1.51
N VAL A 31 -4.32 3.02 -0.98
CA VAL A 31 -5.72 3.02 -0.49
C VAL A 31 -5.71 2.75 1.02
N LYS A 32 -6.42 3.56 1.80
CA LYS A 32 -6.52 3.36 3.26
C LYS A 32 -7.64 2.38 3.63
N CYS A 33 -7.31 1.18 4.06
CA CYS A 33 -8.26 0.16 4.48
C CYS A 33 -8.53 0.20 6.01
N GLY A 34 -9.81 0.35 6.41
CA GLY A 34 -10.31 0.32 7.81
C GLY A 34 -10.69 1.70 8.39
N SER A 35 -11.75 1.90 9.20
CA SER A 35 -12.96 1.11 9.55
C SER A 35 -14.21 1.98 9.38
N SER A 36 -15.30 1.39 8.87
CA SER A 36 -16.60 2.01 8.59
C SER A 36 -17.55 2.11 9.81
N SER A 37 -17.04 2.20 11.04
CA SER A 37 -17.92 2.14 12.22
C SER A 37 -17.40 2.92 13.43
N GLY A 38 -17.24 4.25 13.31
CA GLY A 38 -17.29 5.21 14.45
C GLY A 38 -16.38 4.98 15.67
N ARG A 39 -15.54 3.95 15.66
CA ARG A 39 -14.59 3.56 16.69
C ARG A 39 -13.23 3.63 16.03
N SER A 40 -12.31 4.32 16.72
CA SER A 40 -10.92 4.58 16.36
C SER A 40 -10.21 3.26 16.00
N GLY A 41 -10.36 2.84 14.74
CA GLY A 41 -9.84 1.60 14.19
C GLY A 41 -8.65 1.91 13.29
N THR A 42 -7.50 1.39 13.69
CA THR A 42 -6.22 1.39 12.98
C THR A 42 -6.37 1.06 11.50
N GLY A 43 -6.28 2.07 10.63
CA GLY A 43 -6.29 1.86 9.18
C GLY A 43 -4.94 1.34 8.70
N TYR A 44 -4.94 0.32 7.83
CA TYR A 44 -3.76 -0.09 7.07
C TYR A 44 -3.79 0.52 5.67
N TYR A 45 -2.66 0.62 4.99
CA TYR A 45 -2.61 1.05 3.60
C TYR A 45 -2.39 -0.16 2.70
N HIS A 46 -3.19 -0.27 1.64
CA HIS A 46 -2.98 -1.20 0.56
C HIS A 46 -2.36 -0.49 -0.63
N ALA A 47 -1.31 -1.08 -1.21
CA ALA A 47 -0.56 -0.47 -2.31
C ALA A 47 -0.64 -1.32 -3.59
N GLY A 48 -0.60 -0.63 -4.72
CA GLY A 48 -0.60 -1.22 -6.05
C GLY A 48 -0.02 -0.24 -7.07
N VAL A 49 0.35 -0.73 -8.24
CA VAL A 49 0.95 0.10 -9.30
C VAL A 49 0.08 0.05 -10.55
N TYR A 50 -0.21 1.20 -11.14
CA TYR A 50 -0.96 1.29 -12.39
C TYR A 50 -0.12 0.76 -13.55
N CYS A 51 -0.64 -0.25 -14.25
CA CYS A 51 0.15 -1.04 -15.20
C CYS A 51 -0.43 -1.22 -16.60
N SER A 52 -1.67 -0.79 -16.85
CA SER A 52 -2.25 -0.73 -18.20
C SER A 52 -3.15 0.49 -18.31
N GLU A 53 -2.85 1.38 -19.25
CA GLU A 53 -3.72 2.52 -19.59
C GLU A 53 -4.95 2.08 -20.39
N GLU A 54 -4.79 1.08 -21.27
CA GLU A 54 -5.87 0.55 -22.11
C GLU A 54 -6.95 -0.16 -21.28
N ASP A 55 -6.52 -0.96 -20.29
CA ASP A 55 -7.41 -1.79 -19.48
C ASP A 55 -7.73 -1.19 -18.10
N GLU A 56 -7.21 0.00 -17.81
CA GLU A 56 -7.26 0.65 -16.50
C GLU A 56 -6.89 -0.31 -15.35
N GLU A 57 -5.74 -0.98 -15.45
CA GLU A 57 -5.32 -2.05 -14.51
C GLU A 57 -4.30 -1.59 -13.47
N ILE A 58 -4.45 -2.12 -12.25
CA ILE A 58 -3.47 -2.05 -11.17
C ILE A 58 -2.96 -3.46 -10.87
N ILE A 59 -1.64 -3.61 -10.86
CA ILE A 59 -0.97 -4.80 -10.31
C ILE A 59 -0.73 -4.60 -8.82
N HIS A 60 -1.09 -5.59 -8.01
CA HIS A 60 -0.94 -5.54 -6.56
C HIS A 60 -0.56 -6.91 -5.97
N PHE A 61 -0.14 -6.90 -4.71
CA PHE A 61 0.25 -8.10 -3.99
C PHE A 61 -0.59 -8.24 -2.73
N THR A 62 -1.21 -9.40 -2.54
CA THR A 62 -2.10 -9.68 -1.41
C THR A 62 -1.74 -11.00 -0.76
N LYS A 63 -2.17 -11.21 0.48
CA LYS A 63 -2.11 -12.52 1.11
C LYS A 63 -3.19 -13.42 0.51
N SER A 64 -2.83 -14.64 0.12
CA SER A 64 -3.77 -15.70 -0.25
C SER A 64 -4.67 -16.01 0.94
N SER A 65 -5.89 -15.49 0.95
CA SER A 65 -6.91 -15.92 1.89
C SER A 65 -7.58 -17.17 1.34
N SER A 66 -7.21 -18.35 1.82
CA SER A 66 -8.17 -19.45 1.84
C SER A 66 -9.27 -19.06 2.82
N GLN A 67 -10.38 -18.52 2.31
CA GLN A 67 -11.61 -18.08 2.99
C GLN A 67 -11.85 -16.56 3.07
N SER A 68 -13.07 -16.23 2.65
CA SER A 68 -13.84 -14.98 2.71
C SER A 68 -13.32 -13.87 3.63
N SER A 69 -13.32 -12.66 3.05
CA SER A 69 -13.42 -11.34 3.67
C SER A 69 -14.14 -11.35 5.03
N SER A 70 -13.39 -11.48 6.13
CA SER A 70 -13.72 -10.98 7.49
C SER A 70 -12.87 -11.64 8.58
N SER A 71 -12.22 -12.77 8.32
CA SER A 71 -11.39 -13.43 9.34
C SER A 71 -9.92 -13.04 9.19
N TRP A 72 -9.46 -12.16 10.09
CA TRP A 72 -8.05 -12.00 10.43
C TRP A 72 -7.47 -13.39 10.75
N SER A 73 -6.81 -14.00 9.77
CA SER A 73 -5.96 -15.17 9.99
C SER A 73 -4.86 -14.74 10.95
N ASN A 74 -4.73 -15.41 12.11
CA ASN A 74 -3.71 -15.15 13.13
C ASN A 74 -2.26 -15.30 12.64
N SER A 75 -2.03 -15.62 11.37
CA SER A 75 -0.70 -15.67 10.79
C SER A 75 -0.40 -14.32 10.14
N SER A 76 0.65 -13.64 10.59
CA SER A 76 1.17 -12.42 9.94
C SER A 76 1.69 -12.69 8.53
N SER A 77 2.02 -13.95 8.24
CA SER A 77 2.54 -14.42 6.96
C SER A 77 1.68 -15.50 6.30
N GLY A 78 1.91 -15.75 5.01
CA GLY A 78 1.33 -16.87 4.25
C GLY A 78 1.55 -16.71 2.74
N PRO A 79 1.05 -17.64 1.90
CA PRO A 79 1.25 -17.57 0.46
C PRO A 79 0.76 -16.23 -0.10
N GLY A 80 1.58 -15.54 -0.89
CA GLY A 80 1.21 -14.29 -1.52
C GLY A 80 0.65 -14.50 -2.93
N ILE A 81 -0.28 -13.63 -3.33
CA ILE A 81 -0.90 -13.60 -4.66
C ILE A 81 -0.57 -12.26 -5.31
N ILE A 82 0.05 -12.31 -6.47
CA ILE A 82 0.22 -11.17 -7.36
C ILE A 82 -0.90 -11.23 -8.40
N SER A 83 -1.69 -10.17 -8.48
CA SER A 83 -2.84 -10.10 -9.38
C SER A 83 -2.96 -8.73 -10.04
N LYS A 84 -3.68 -8.69 -11.15
CA LYS A 84 -4.12 -7.46 -11.81
C LYS A 84 -5.61 -7.29 -11.56
N VAL A 85 -6.02 -6.07 -11.26
CA VAL A 85 -7.42 -5.71 -11.04
C VAL A 85 -7.69 -4.35 -11.68
N HIS A 86 -8.91 -4.12 -12.13
CA HIS A 86 -9.31 -2.80 -12.61
C HIS A 86 -9.18 -1.75 -11.49
N VAL A 87 -8.71 -0.53 -11.81
CA VAL A 87 -8.59 0.63 -10.91
C VAL A 87 -9.83 0.80 -10.01
N LYS A 88 -11.04 0.70 -10.56
CA LYS A 88 -12.30 0.86 -9.80
C LYS A 88 -12.42 -0.17 -8.68
N ASN A 89 -12.03 -1.41 -8.93
CA ASN A 89 -12.08 -2.50 -7.96
C ASN A 89 -10.99 -2.34 -6.89
N PHE A 90 -9.81 -1.86 -7.29
CA PHE A 90 -8.71 -1.59 -6.36
C PHE A 90 -9.04 -0.45 -5.38
N CYS A 91 -9.60 0.65 -5.88
CA CYS A 91 -9.90 1.85 -5.10
C CYS A 91 -11.16 1.70 -4.23
N GLY A 92 -12.17 0.98 -4.73
CA GLY A 92 -13.47 0.86 -4.07
C GLY A 92 -14.13 2.22 -3.81
N LYS A 93 -14.67 2.42 -2.60
CA LYS A 93 -15.30 3.68 -2.16
C LYS A 93 -14.37 4.52 -1.27
N THR A 94 -13.08 4.23 -1.29
CA THR A 94 -12.12 4.68 -0.29
C THR A 94 -11.33 5.89 -0.79
N LYS A 95 -10.79 6.71 0.12
CA LYS A 95 -9.83 7.75 -0.27
C LYS A 95 -8.54 7.10 -0.80
N VAL A 96 -8.08 7.59 -1.95
CA VAL A 96 -6.90 7.12 -2.67
C VAL A 96 -5.86 8.24 -2.71
N LEU A 97 -4.59 7.89 -2.55
CA LEU A 97 -3.45 8.75 -2.83
C LEU A 97 -2.68 8.15 -4.02
N ILE A 98 -2.34 8.99 -4.99
CA ILE A 98 -1.58 8.60 -6.18
C ILE A 98 -0.24 9.33 -6.16
N TYR A 99 0.83 8.56 -6.32
CA TYR A 99 2.20 9.06 -6.32
C TYR A 99 2.89 8.70 -7.62
N ARG A 100 3.58 9.68 -8.21
CA ARG A 100 4.38 9.50 -9.42
C ARG A 100 5.86 9.65 -9.11
N LYS A 101 6.67 8.72 -9.61
CA LYS A 101 8.14 8.81 -9.49
C LYS A 101 8.63 10.00 -10.29
N ASN A 102 9.42 10.88 -9.67
CA ASN A 102 9.86 12.16 -10.26
C ASN A 102 10.74 11.96 -11.50
N GLU A 103 11.55 10.91 -11.52
CA GLU A 103 12.40 10.54 -12.67
C GLU A 103 11.65 9.80 -13.78
N GLY A 104 10.35 9.53 -13.60
CA GLY A 104 9.55 8.71 -14.51
C GLY A 104 9.89 7.22 -14.44
N ILE A 105 9.28 6.45 -15.34
CA ILE A 105 9.47 4.99 -15.43
C ILE A 105 9.75 4.63 -16.90
N PRO A 106 10.79 3.83 -17.22
CA PRO A 106 11.04 3.42 -18.59
C PRO A 106 10.00 2.39 -19.05
N GLU A 107 9.05 2.83 -19.89
CA GLU A 107 7.82 2.11 -20.25
C GLU A 107 8.05 0.66 -20.70
N LYS A 108 8.98 0.45 -21.64
CA LYS A 108 9.28 -0.89 -22.19
C LYS A 108 9.79 -1.85 -21.11
N THR A 109 10.67 -1.36 -20.24
CA THR A 109 11.23 -2.18 -19.15
C THR A 109 10.18 -2.47 -18.07
N PHE A 110 9.26 -1.54 -17.83
CA PHE A 110 8.23 -1.71 -16.82
C PHE A 110 7.23 -2.80 -17.20
N ARG A 111 6.79 -2.85 -18.46
CA ARG A 111 5.89 -3.92 -18.92
C ARG A 111 6.52 -5.31 -18.75
N ASP A 112 7.81 -5.45 -19.03
CA ASP A 112 8.53 -6.69 -18.80
C ASP A 112 8.61 -7.05 -17.30
N LYS A 113 8.81 -6.06 -16.43
CA LYS A 113 8.76 -6.28 -14.97
C LYS A 113 7.40 -6.72 -14.48
N VAL A 114 6.32 -6.11 -14.96
CA VAL A 114 4.94 -6.52 -14.63
C VAL A 114 4.71 -7.98 -15.04
N ARG A 115 5.11 -8.34 -16.27
CA ARG A 115 5.02 -9.72 -16.76
C ARG A 115 5.84 -10.69 -15.89
N ASN A 116 7.06 -10.34 -15.54
CA ASN A 116 7.92 -11.17 -14.69
C ASN A 116 7.37 -11.28 -13.26
N ALA A 117 6.84 -10.19 -12.70
CA ALA A 117 6.25 -10.16 -11.38
C ALA A 117 5.05 -11.11 -11.27
N MET A 118 4.17 -11.16 -12.28
CA MET A 118 3.03 -12.09 -12.32
C MET A 118 3.44 -13.57 -12.29
N GLN A 119 4.68 -13.91 -12.64
CA GLN A 119 5.20 -15.29 -12.58
C GLN A 119 5.89 -15.61 -11.24
N LYS A 120 6.16 -14.61 -10.40
CA LYS A 120 6.82 -14.82 -9.11
C LYS A 120 5.85 -15.47 -8.12
N LYS A 121 6.39 -16.40 -7.32
CA LYS A 121 5.75 -16.90 -6.10
C LYS A 121 6.53 -16.35 -4.92
N LYS A 122 5.87 -15.61 -4.04
CA LYS A 122 6.51 -15.00 -2.87
C LYS A 122 5.56 -15.11 -1.67
N GLU A 123 6.11 -15.32 -0.49
CA GLU A 123 5.34 -15.27 0.75
C GLU A 123 4.97 -13.81 1.04
N TYR A 124 3.73 -13.60 1.46
CA TYR A 124 3.27 -12.33 1.99
C TYR A 124 3.53 -12.34 3.49
N ASP A 125 4.18 -11.30 4.01
CA ASP A 125 4.28 -11.02 5.45
C ASP A 125 3.94 -9.55 5.68
N ILE A 126 3.05 -9.28 6.64
CA ILE A 126 2.57 -7.92 6.91
C ILE A 126 3.67 -6.94 7.40
N LEU A 127 4.70 -7.44 8.10
CA LEU A 127 5.79 -6.67 8.69
C LEU A 127 7.09 -6.73 7.89
N ASP A 128 7.26 -7.75 7.06
CA ASP A 128 8.39 -7.91 6.14
C ASP A 128 7.89 -7.68 4.71
N TYR A 129 7.76 -8.71 3.86
CA TYR A 129 7.38 -8.50 2.47
C TYR A 129 5.86 -8.41 2.22
N ASN A 130 5.33 -7.18 2.24
CA ASN A 130 3.90 -6.87 2.01
C ASN A 130 3.63 -6.16 0.66
N CYS A 131 2.40 -5.65 0.48
CA CYS A 131 1.98 -4.94 -0.74
C CYS A 131 2.79 -3.68 -1.07
N ILE A 132 3.26 -2.95 -0.04
CA ILE A 132 4.08 -1.73 -0.22
C ILE A 132 5.47 -2.12 -0.74
N HIS A 133 6.08 -3.15 -0.15
CA HIS A 133 7.38 -3.65 -0.59
C HIS A 133 7.33 -4.11 -2.04
N PHE A 134 6.30 -4.88 -2.39
CA PHE A 134 6.09 -5.31 -3.76
C PHE A 134 5.98 -4.14 -4.73
N ALA A 135 5.15 -3.14 -4.42
CA ALA A 135 4.93 -2.00 -5.29
C ALA A 135 6.21 -1.17 -5.50
N LEU A 136 7.00 -0.98 -4.44
CA LEU A 136 8.26 -0.24 -4.49
C LEU A 136 9.38 -1.04 -5.19
N GLU A 137 9.47 -2.36 -4.97
CA GLU A 137 10.36 -3.25 -5.73
C GLU A 137 10.06 -3.18 -7.24
N LEU A 138 8.78 -3.16 -7.62
CA LEU A 138 8.36 -3.07 -9.02
C LEU A 138 8.78 -1.74 -9.70
N LEU A 139 8.93 -0.68 -8.90
CA LEU A 139 9.30 0.68 -9.33
C LEU A 139 10.82 0.97 -9.22
N ASP A 140 11.64 -0.05 -8.97
CA ASP A 140 13.09 0.06 -8.68
C ASP A 140 13.40 1.05 -7.56
N VAL A 141 12.60 1.05 -6.50
CA VAL A 141 12.91 1.81 -5.29
C VAL A 141 13.64 0.88 -4.34
N ASP A 142 14.82 1.30 -3.89
CA ASP A 142 15.59 0.51 -2.92
C ASP A 142 14.79 0.35 -1.62
N THR A 143 14.58 -0.89 -1.23
CA THR A 143 13.77 -1.26 -0.07
C THR A 143 14.59 -1.47 1.20
N GLN A 144 15.92 -1.32 1.15
CA GLN A 144 16.83 -1.59 2.28
C GLN A 144 16.57 -0.72 3.54
N GLY A 145 15.78 0.35 3.46
CA GLY A 145 15.33 1.15 4.62
C GLY A 145 13.83 1.03 4.96
N ILE A 146 13.06 0.26 4.19
CA ILE A 146 11.59 0.23 4.29
C ILE A 146 11.13 -0.54 5.53
N ASN A 147 11.89 -1.55 5.98
CA ASN A 147 11.52 -2.31 7.17
C ASN A 147 11.45 -1.43 8.44
N ASP A 148 12.38 -0.49 8.60
CA ASP A 148 12.34 0.48 9.71
C ASP A 148 11.22 1.50 9.53
N TYR A 149 10.93 1.86 8.28
CA TYR A 149 9.83 2.75 7.92
C TYR A 149 8.45 2.13 8.23
N ILE A 150 8.25 0.86 7.85
CA ILE A 150 7.02 0.08 8.07
C ILE A 150 6.86 -0.22 9.56
N LYS A 151 7.92 -0.62 10.28
CA LYS A 151 7.88 -0.77 11.74
C LYS A 151 7.42 0.51 12.43
N LYS A 152 7.95 1.67 12.05
CA LYS A 152 7.51 2.97 12.58
C LYS A 152 6.04 3.28 12.27
N ILE A 153 5.54 2.93 11.08
CA ILE A 153 4.12 3.04 10.75
C ILE A 153 3.29 2.15 11.70
N PHE A 154 3.63 0.88 11.82
CA PHE A 154 2.90 -0.06 12.68
C PHE A 154 2.96 0.32 14.17
N GLU A 155 4.11 0.79 14.66
CA GLU A 155 4.26 1.31 16.03
C GLU A 155 3.42 2.57 16.27
N SER A 156 3.39 3.50 15.32
CA SER A 156 2.55 4.70 15.40
C SER A 156 1.06 4.34 15.42
N ILE A 157 0.67 3.35 14.61
CA ILE A 157 -0.69 2.81 14.59
C ILE A 157 -1.06 2.19 15.96
N ASN A 158 -0.17 1.40 16.56
CA ASN A 158 -0.40 0.74 17.85
C ASN A 158 -0.42 1.72 19.04
N ASN A 159 0.39 2.78 19.02
CA ASN A 159 0.45 3.78 20.09
C ASN A 159 -0.76 4.73 20.10
N THR A 160 -1.33 5.03 18.93
CA THR A 160 -2.54 5.86 18.83
C THR A 160 -3.75 5.20 19.52
N CYS A 161 -3.76 3.87 19.67
CA CYS A 161 -4.79 3.13 20.40
C CYS A 161 -4.68 3.22 21.94
N LYS A 162 -3.55 3.70 22.50
CA LYS A 162 -3.35 3.79 23.96
C LYS A 162 -3.66 5.17 24.56
N SER A 163 -3.84 6.21 23.75
CA SER A 163 -3.92 7.61 24.23
C SER A 163 -5.32 8.24 24.19
N GLN A 164 -6.40 7.48 23.98
CA GLN A 164 -7.77 8.01 24.08
C GLN A 164 -8.52 7.39 25.27
N GLU A 165 -8.13 7.77 26.48
CA GLU A 165 -9.05 7.79 27.62
C GLU A 165 -9.93 9.05 27.45
N MET A 166 -11.12 8.88 26.87
CA MET A 166 -12.06 9.98 26.62
C MET A 166 -12.76 10.40 27.92
N GLN A 167 -12.53 11.63 28.35
CA GLN A 167 -13.35 12.31 29.36
C GLN A 167 -14.80 12.45 28.83
N PRO A 168 -15.83 12.20 29.66
CA PRO A 168 -17.22 12.32 29.23
C PRO A 168 -17.62 13.79 29.03
N LEU A 169 -18.48 14.02 28.04
CA LEU A 169 -19.00 15.36 27.69
C LEU A 169 -19.84 15.94 28.83
N PRO A 170 -19.75 17.26 29.10
CA PRO A 170 -20.59 17.91 30.09
C PRO A 170 -22.05 17.93 29.63
N VAL A 171 -22.93 17.66 30.58
CA VAL A 171 -24.40 17.54 30.44
C VAL A 171 -25.05 18.86 30.08
#